data_AF-A0AAV4P2Z8-F1
#
_entry.id   AF-A0AAV4P2Z8-F1
#
_cell.length_a   1.000
_cell.length_b   1.000
_cell.length_c   1.000
_cell.angle_alpha   90.00
_cell.angle_beta   90.00
_cell.angle_gamma   90.00
#
_symmetry.space_group_name_H-M   'P 1'
#
loop_
_entity.id
_entity.type
_entity.pdbx_description
1 polymer ?
#
loop_
_entity_poly.entity_id
_entity_poly.type
_entity_poly.pdbx_seq_one_letter_code
_entity_poly.pdbx_strand_id
1 'polypeptide(L)'
;MLGDDSEPIAIDRKTVTCPFIDVIDYETLAYRAQDEGARGAFDWELYYKRLPLLPEDLKHPSAPFKEPRDGWRTFAIDRRFF
;
A
#
# COMPACT_ATOMS: atom_id res chain seq x y z
N MET A 1 10.67 23.28 -0.37
CA MET A 1 10.08 21.97 -0.72
C MET A 1 8.81 21.87 0.10
N LEU A 2 7.75 22.53 -0.38
CA LEU A 2 6.46 22.57 0.31
C LEU A 2 5.85 21.18 0.20
N GLY A 3 5.53 20.56 1.33
CA GLY A 3 4.70 19.36 1.31
C GLY A 3 3.39 19.71 0.62
N ASP A 4 3.05 18.97 -0.41
CA ASP A 4 1.77 19.11 -1.07
C ASP A 4 0.68 18.76 -0.05
N ASP A 5 -0.32 19.65 0.09
CA ASP A 5 -1.49 19.45 0.95
C ASP A 5 -2.37 18.26 0.45
N SER A 6 -1.94 17.53 -0.59
CA SER A 6 -2.53 16.28 -1.11
C SER A 6 -2.10 15.00 -0.36
N GLU A 7 -1.12 15.07 0.55
CA GLU A 7 -0.60 13.89 1.26
C GLU A 7 -1.65 13.27 2.22
N PRO A 8 -2.02 11.98 2.10
CA PRO A 8 -3.20 11.42 2.77
C PRO A 8 -3.21 11.54 4.31
N ILE A 9 -2.05 11.38 4.96
CA ILE A 9 -1.92 11.49 6.43
C ILE A 9 -2.06 12.95 6.89
N ALA A 10 -1.60 13.91 6.07
CA ALA A 10 -1.74 15.34 6.37
C ALA A 10 -3.21 15.78 6.27
N ILE A 11 -3.95 15.24 5.30
CA ILE A 11 -5.39 15.47 5.12
C ILE A 11 -6.20 14.87 6.29
N ASP A 12 -5.95 13.61 6.64
CA ASP A 12 -6.58 12.94 7.77
C ASP A 12 -5.56 12.13 8.56
N ARG A 13 -5.27 12.60 9.79
CA ARG A 13 -4.35 11.94 10.73
C ARG A 13 -4.73 10.50 11.09
N LYS A 14 -5.99 10.11 10.86
CA LYS A 14 -6.47 8.74 11.09
C LYS A 14 -6.24 7.82 9.89
N THR A 15 -5.71 8.35 8.80
CA THR A 15 -5.28 7.56 7.64
C THR A 15 -3.97 6.85 7.94
N VAL A 16 -3.93 5.57 7.63
CA VAL A 16 -2.70 4.77 7.54
C VAL A 16 -2.43 4.55 6.07
N THR A 17 -1.21 4.85 5.60
CA THR A 17 -0.81 4.62 4.21
C THR A 17 0.24 3.54 4.12
N CYS A 18 0.25 2.84 2.99
CA CYS A 18 1.20 1.76 2.72
C CYS A 18 1.80 1.99 1.34
N PRO A 19 3.12 1.87 1.17
CA PRO A 19 3.73 1.97 -0.15
C PRO A 19 3.51 0.68 -0.94
N PHE A 20 3.73 0.74 -2.26
CA PHE A 20 4.01 -0.47 -3.01
C PHE A 20 5.35 -1.06 -2.57
N ILE A 21 5.34 -2.34 -2.26
CA ILE A 21 6.52 -3.08 -1.82
C ILE A 21 7.03 -3.86 -3.02
N ASP A 22 8.18 -3.44 -3.53
CA ASP A 22 8.88 -4.12 -4.61
C ASP A 22 9.84 -5.19 -4.09
N VAL A 23 10.41 -5.97 -5.01
CA VAL A 23 11.26 -7.11 -4.67
C VAL A 23 12.72 -6.76 -4.89
N ILE A 24 13.52 -7.00 -3.87
CA ILE A 24 14.97 -7.15 -3.99
C ILE A 24 15.26 -8.64 -3.99
N ASP A 25 15.88 -9.13 -5.06
CA ASP A 25 16.27 -10.53 -5.20
C ASP A 25 17.30 -10.94 -4.15
N TYR A 26 17.09 -12.07 -3.47
CA TYR A 26 17.91 -12.43 -2.31
C TYR A 26 19.31 -12.95 -2.68
N GLU A 27 19.51 -13.43 -3.92
CA GLU A 27 20.79 -13.95 -4.38
C GLU A 27 21.63 -12.86 -5.04
N THR A 28 20.99 -12.04 -5.86
CA THR A 28 21.64 -11.06 -6.74
C THR A 28 21.52 -9.62 -6.27
N LEU A 29 20.63 -9.35 -5.30
CA LEU A 29 20.23 -8.01 -4.88
C LEU A 29 19.63 -7.14 -6.00
N ALA A 30 19.24 -7.76 -7.11
CA ALA A 30 18.58 -7.06 -8.21
C ALA A 30 17.20 -6.55 -7.77
N TYR A 31 16.92 -5.29 -8.07
CA TYR A 31 15.61 -4.69 -7.86
C TYR A 31 14.66 -5.02 -9.02
N ARG A 32 13.41 -5.35 -8.70
CA ARG A 32 12.33 -5.47 -9.68
C ARG A 32 10.99 -5.07 -9.05
N ALA A 33 10.11 -4.54 -9.88
CA ALA A 33 8.73 -4.30 -9.46
C ALA A 33 8.06 -5.61 -9.02
N GLN A 34 7.24 -5.56 -7.95
CA GLN A 34 6.44 -6.71 -7.55
C GLN A 34 5.22 -6.88 -8.46
N ASP A 35 4.46 -5.79 -8.68
CA ASP A 35 3.36 -5.66 -9.63
C ASP A 35 2.90 -4.19 -9.75
N GLU A 36 1.79 -3.95 -10.44
CA GLU A 36 1.14 -2.65 -10.61
C GLU A 36 0.09 -2.37 -9.51
N GLY A 37 0.23 -3.02 -8.36
CA GLY A 37 -0.69 -2.91 -7.23
C GLY A 37 -1.60 -4.12 -7.05
N ALA A 38 -1.87 -4.43 -5.78
CA ALA A 38 -2.80 -5.48 -5.37
C ALA A 38 -3.47 -5.08 -4.05
N ARG A 39 -4.58 -5.72 -3.72
CA ARG A 39 -5.29 -5.54 -2.44
C ARG A 39 -5.03 -6.71 -1.51
N GLY A 40 -4.62 -6.43 -0.29
CA GLY A 40 -4.51 -7.43 0.76
C GLY A 40 -5.84 -7.98 1.24
N ALA A 41 -5.94 -9.30 1.41
CA ALA A 41 -7.10 -10.00 1.98
C ALA A 41 -6.68 -11.26 2.75
N PHE A 42 -7.51 -11.75 3.67
CA PHE A 42 -7.30 -13.04 4.34
C PHE A 42 -8.25 -14.09 3.75
N ASP A 43 -7.80 -15.35 3.67
CA ASP A 43 -8.74 -16.47 3.59
C ASP A 43 -9.27 -16.84 4.99
N TRP A 44 -10.17 -17.82 5.05
CA TRP A 44 -10.80 -18.27 6.30
C TRP A 44 -9.83 -18.93 7.29
N GLU A 45 -8.64 -19.31 6.82
CA GLU A 45 -7.56 -19.84 7.65
C GLU A 45 -6.59 -18.74 8.11
N LEU A 46 -6.91 -17.47 7.82
CA LEU A 46 -6.12 -16.29 8.13
C LEU A 46 -4.76 -16.25 7.41
N TYR A 47 -4.64 -16.89 6.24
CA TYR A 47 -3.49 -16.69 5.37
C TYR A 47 -3.64 -15.43 4.52
N TYR A 48 -2.53 -14.70 4.35
CA TYR A 48 -2.50 -13.56 3.45
C TYR A 48 -2.69 -13.97 2.00
N LYS A 49 -3.60 -13.28 1.32
CA LYS A 49 -3.84 -13.37 -0.11
C LYS A 49 -3.75 -11.97 -0.71
N ARG A 50 -3.27 -11.92 -1.94
CA ARG A 50 -3.27 -10.71 -2.77
C ARG A 50 -4.37 -10.87 -3.80
N LEU A 51 -5.29 -9.92 -3.83
CA LEU A 51 -6.38 -9.84 -4.78
C LEU A 51 -6.07 -8.75 -5.81
N PRO A 52 -6.58 -8.84 -7.04
CA PRO A 52 -6.47 -7.76 -8.00
C PRO A 52 -7.15 -6.48 -7.49
N LEU A 53 -6.66 -5.34 -7.98
CA LEU A 53 -7.34 -4.04 -7.83
C LEU A 53 -8.76 -4.10 -8.40
N LEU A 54 -9.64 -3.23 -7.89
CA LEU A 54 -10.97 -3.10 -8.47
C LEU A 54 -10.86 -2.37 -9.83
N PRO A 55 -11.80 -2.62 -10.77
CA PRO A 55 -11.82 -1.92 -12.05
C PRO A 55 -11.84 -0.39 -11.95
N GLU A 56 -12.36 0.16 -10.84
CA GLU A 56 -12.38 1.60 -10.60
C GLU A 56 -10.98 2.14 -10.29
N ASP A 57 -10.23 1.45 -9.42
CA ASP A 57 -8.88 1.85 -9.01
C ASP A 57 -7.90 1.76 -10.20
N LEU A 58 -8.13 0.83 -11.12
CA LEU A 58 -7.35 0.70 -12.36
C LEU A 58 -7.47 1.91 -13.30
N LYS A 59 -8.52 2.74 -13.17
CA LYS A 59 -8.65 3.98 -13.97
C LYS A 59 -7.71 5.07 -13.51
N HIS A 60 -7.26 5.00 -12.25
CA HIS A 60 -6.39 5.98 -11.61
C HIS A 60 -5.20 5.28 -10.93
N PRO A 61 -4.32 4.62 -11.71
CA PRO A 61 -3.31 3.70 -11.17
C PRO A 61 -2.26 4.37 -10.28
N SER A 62 -2.07 5.68 -10.40
CA SER A 62 -1.17 6.47 -9.57
C SER A 62 -1.85 7.09 -8.35
N ALA A 63 -3.18 7.03 -8.24
CA ALA A 63 -3.91 7.57 -7.10
C ALA A 63 -3.92 6.55 -5.95
N PRO A 64 -3.88 7.00 -4.69
CA PRO A 64 -4.10 6.13 -3.55
C PRO A 64 -5.49 5.47 -3.64
N PHE A 65 -5.56 4.17 -3.39
CA PHE A 65 -6.81 3.44 -3.28
C PHE A 65 -7.00 2.89 -1.86
N LYS A 66 -8.24 2.59 -1.50
CA LYS A 66 -8.52 1.99 -0.19
C LYS A 66 -8.15 0.51 -0.21
N GLU A 67 -7.17 0.16 0.59
CA GLU A 67 -6.80 -1.23 0.82
C GLU A 67 -7.59 -1.80 2.01
N PRO A 68 -8.30 -2.94 1.87
CA PRO A 68 -9.07 -3.52 2.96
C PRO A 68 -8.20 -3.99 4.13
N ARG A 69 -6.93 -4.30 3.84
CA ARG A 69 -5.96 -4.75 4.83
C ARG A 69 -4.55 -4.42 4.37
N ASP A 70 -3.82 -3.68 5.19
CA ASP A 70 -2.39 -3.41 5.03
C ASP A 70 -1.59 -4.72 4.99
N GLY A 71 -0.70 -4.82 4.01
CA GLY A 71 0.31 -5.86 3.91
C GLY A 71 1.39 -5.82 4.99
N TRP A 72 1.04 -5.61 6.26
CA TRP A 72 1.77 -5.80 7.54
C TRP A 72 3.27 -5.47 7.67
N ARG A 73 4.00 -5.12 6.61
CA ARG A 73 5.48 -5.02 6.62
C ARG A 73 5.96 -3.57 6.70
N THR A 74 5.29 -2.64 6.01
CA THR A 74 5.70 -1.24 5.95
C THR A 74 4.47 -0.34 5.79
N PHE A 75 4.30 0.60 6.71
CA PHE A 75 3.23 1.58 6.69
C PHE A 75 3.71 2.91 7.27
N ALA A 76 2.95 3.98 7.00
CA ALA A 76 3.09 5.28 7.62
C ALA A 76 1.78 5.66 8.35
N ILE A 77 1.92 6.23 9.54
CA ILE A 77 0.81 6.64 10.41
C ILE A 77 1.20 7.90 11.17
N ASP A 78 0.23 8.78 11.46
CA ASP A 78 0.47 9.90 12.39
C ASP A 78 0.82 9.37 13.79
N ARG A 79 1.91 9.89 14.35
CA ARG A 79 2.43 9.45 15.66
C ARG A 79 1.45 9.67 16.82
N ARG A 80 0.50 10.61 16.72
CA ARG A 80 -0.49 10.82 17.78
C ARG A 80 -1.73 9.94 17.61
N PHE A 81 -1.91 9.35 16.43
CA PHE A 81 -2.97 8.40 16.16
C PHE A 81 -2.57 6.95 16.53
N PHE A 82 -1.29 6.62 16.37
CA PHE A 82 -0.68 5.42 16.96
C PHE A 82 -0.61 5.52 18.49
#